data_AF-A0A0U1NPM9-F1
#
_entry.id   AF-A0A0U1NPM9-F1
#
_cell.length_a   1.000
_cell.length_b   1.000
_cell.length_c   1.000
_cell.angle_alpha   90.00
_cell.angle_beta   90.00
_cell.angle_gamma   90.00
#
_symmetry.space_group_name_H-M   'P 1'
#
loop_
_entity.id
_entity.type
_entity.pdbx_description
1 polymer ?
#
loop_
_entity_poly.entity_id
_entity_poly.type
_entity_poly.pdbx_seq_one_letter_code
_entity_poly.pdbx_strand_id
1 'polypeptide(L)'
;MILLKQIKNIDFSYLGIVVLAVALYIGFDDLILTSSSETVRETLNAAIGVIFVIITTMYMLKKQSDVEQSKALGKEVFTKKLITYENAIEKWENICFSQTAVTEAQFATALNVHTSLCMIAPADVVETSGKVLTLIQSAYVNENDQQEPRAFAPDEKNTMCEYLGEFSKAVREDLSLPKTEMTQSFKDNFTAGFKEASLTATTARDMTKYSFRGATYGKGKLVHAVVKAFVIDNNIANIDKLKEFFPDDAWTNGRASRGKNAFVVELEANAKKSEKVRYFKKPEELIQLKNGDLIVVNSQWGTNFDYLFENFIKKNINDEIIPIKLNK
;
A
#
# COMPACT_ATOMS: atom_id res chain seq x y z
N MET A 1 -46.31 15.06 8.07
CA MET A 1 -45.11 14.20 7.83
C MET A 1 -44.98 13.03 8.82
N ILE A 2 -45.51 13.13 10.05
CA ILE A 2 -45.45 12.06 11.07
C ILE A 2 -46.40 10.89 10.75
N LEU A 3 -47.61 11.16 10.23
CA LEU A 3 -48.59 10.13 9.83
C LEU A 3 -48.12 9.23 8.67
N LEU A 4 -47.43 9.80 7.67
CA LEU A 4 -46.83 9.03 6.56
C LEU A 4 -45.72 8.08 7.02
N LYS A 5 -45.05 8.39 8.14
CA LYS A 5 -44.01 7.53 8.74
C LYS A 5 -44.61 6.39 9.55
N GLN A 6 -45.80 6.57 10.13
CA GLN A 6 -46.53 5.52 10.84
C GLN A 6 -47.17 4.51 9.88
N ILE A 7 -47.68 4.96 8.73
CA ILE A 7 -48.23 4.06 7.69
C ILE A 7 -47.15 3.16 7.08
N LYS A 8 -45.90 3.64 6.99
CA LYS A 8 -44.77 2.86 6.46
C LYS A 8 -44.30 1.71 7.38
N ASN A 9 -44.73 1.72 8.64
CA ASN A 9 -44.44 0.67 9.63
C ASN A 9 -45.59 -0.32 9.83
N ILE A 10 -46.70 -0.18 9.10
CA ILE A 10 -47.74 -1.20 9.07
C ILE A 10 -47.23 -2.32 8.18
N ASP A 11 -46.88 -3.45 8.77
CA ASP A 11 -46.48 -4.64 8.04
C ASP A 11 -47.71 -5.14 7.26
N PHE A 12 -47.76 -4.83 5.95
CA PHE A 12 -48.86 -5.13 5.03
C PHE A 12 -49.33 -6.58 5.10
N SER A 13 -48.45 -7.47 5.57
CA SER A 13 -48.70 -8.83 6.03
C SER A 13 -49.92 -8.95 6.96
N TYR A 14 -49.96 -8.18 8.05
CA TYR A 14 -51.06 -8.22 9.04
C TYR A 14 -52.35 -7.66 8.47
N LEU A 15 -52.25 -6.59 7.67
CA LEU A 15 -53.41 -6.04 6.96
C LEU A 15 -53.99 -7.08 5.99
N GLY A 16 -53.13 -7.82 5.29
CA GLY A 16 -53.52 -8.92 4.41
C GLY A 16 -54.23 -10.06 5.14
N ILE A 17 -53.77 -10.44 6.35
CA ILE A 17 -54.43 -11.46 7.17
C ILE A 17 -55.82 -10.99 7.63
N VAL A 18 -55.93 -9.73 8.07
CA VAL A 18 -57.22 -9.16 8.48
C VAL A 18 -58.20 -9.09 7.31
N VAL A 19 -57.73 -8.65 6.13
CA VAL A 19 -58.54 -8.60 4.91
C VAL A 19 -58.95 -10.01 4.46
N LEU A 20 -58.05 -10.99 4.52
CA LEU A 20 -58.35 -12.39 4.24
C LEU A 20 -59.42 -12.93 5.21
N ALA A 21 -59.29 -12.66 6.50
CA ALA A 21 -60.26 -13.11 7.50
C ALA A 21 -61.66 -12.52 7.26
N VAL A 22 -61.74 -11.23 6.91
CA VAL A 22 -63.00 -10.57 6.55
C VAL A 22 -63.58 -11.12 5.25
N ALA A 23 -62.74 -11.35 4.23
CA ALA A 23 -63.16 -11.92 2.95
C ALA A 23 -63.67 -13.37 3.09
N LEU A 24 -63.01 -14.19 3.92
CA LEU A 24 -63.46 -15.53 4.27
C LEU A 24 -64.80 -15.46 5.02
N TYR A 25 -64.92 -14.59 6.03
CA TYR A 25 -66.17 -14.45 6.77
C TYR A 25 -67.34 -14.10 5.84
N ILE A 26 -67.19 -13.08 4.99
CA ILE A 26 -68.25 -12.64 4.07
C ILE A 26 -68.54 -13.69 2.99
N GLY A 27 -67.51 -14.28 2.39
CA GLY A 27 -67.67 -15.24 1.29
C GLY A 27 -68.26 -16.58 1.71
N PHE A 28 -68.02 -17.01 2.95
CA PHE A 28 -68.56 -18.26 3.48
C PHE A 28 -69.91 -18.09 4.18
N ASP A 29 -70.29 -16.88 4.61
CA ASP A 29 -71.59 -16.61 5.24
C ASP A 29 -72.78 -17.05 4.35
N ASP A 30 -72.71 -16.73 3.06
CA ASP A 30 -73.74 -17.12 2.07
C ASP A 30 -73.79 -18.65 1.85
N LEU A 31 -72.62 -19.31 1.89
CA LEU A 31 -72.51 -20.77 1.78
C LEU A 31 -73.07 -21.48 3.03
N ILE A 32 -72.86 -20.91 4.21
CA ILE A 32 -73.33 -21.43 5.50
C ILE A 32 -74.85 -21.27 5.62
N LEU A 33 -75.39 -20.11 5.25
CA LEU A 33 -76.83 -19.80 5.33
C LEU A 33 -77.68 -20.60 4.35
N THR A 34 -77.13 -20.95 3.19
CA THR A 34 -77.85 -21.71 2.15
C THR A 34 -77.86 -23.23 2.40
N SER A 35 -77.08 -23.72 3.38
CA SER A 35 -77.01 -25.15 3.71
C SER A 35 -78.17 -25.59 4.64
N SER A 36 -78.80 -26.72 4.30
CA SER A 36 -80.12 -27.11 4.82
C SER A 36 -80.12 -27.90 6.14
N SER A 37 -78.97 -28.34 6.67
CA SER A 37 -78.91 -29.07 7.95
C SER A 37 -77.91 -28.46 8.93
N GLU A 38 -78.29 -28.46 10.20
CA GLU A 38 -77.48 -27.95 11.31
C GLU A 38 -76.13 -28.66 11.40
N THR A 39 -76.10 -29.99 11.20
CA THR A 39 -74.88 -30.80 11.17
C THR A 39 -73.91 -30.40 10.05
N VAL A 40 -74.43 -30.06 8.86
CA VAL A 40 -73.59 -29.60 7.73
C VAL A 40 -72.99 -28.22 8.02
N ARG A 41 -73.74 -27.32 8.66
CA ARG A 41 -73.27 -25.99 9.06
C ARG A 41 -72.14 -26.06 10.09
N GLU A 42 -72.30 -26.89 11.13
CA GLU A 42 -71.27 -27.09 12.16
C GLU A 42 -69.99 -27.70 11.57
N THR A 43 -70.14 -28.71 10.69
CA THR A 43 -69.01 -29.36 10.02
C THR A 43 -68.26 -28.40 9.10
N LEU A 44 -68.99 -27.56 8.34
CA LEU A 44 -68.41 -26.55 7.46
C LEU A 44 -67.65 -25.47 8.24
N ASN A 45 -68.24 -24.98 9.33
CA ASN A 45 -67.60 -24.00 10.22
C ASN A 45 -66.30 -24.56 10.83
N ALA A 46 -66.32 -25.82 11.28
CA ALA A 46 -65.11 -26.48 11.79
C ALA A 46 -64.03 -26.62 10.70
N ALA A 47 -64.41 -27.02 9.47
CA ALA A 47 -63.47 -27.17 8.37
C ALA A 47 -62.80 -25.83 7.96
N ILE A 48 -63.57 -24.74 7.89
CA ILE A 48 -63.04 -23.40 7.58
C ILE A 48 -62.07 -22.93 8.67
N GLY A 49 -62.43 -23.14 9.95
CA GLY A 49 -61.55 -22.83 11.08
C GLY A 49 -60.22 -23.58 10.99
N VAL A 50 -60.25 -24.87 10.67
CA VAL A 50 -59.04 -25.69 10.49
C VAL A 50 -58.21 -25.22 9.30
N ILE A 51 -58.82 -24.94 8.14
CA ILE A 51 -58.12 -24.43 6.95
C ILE A 51 -57.45 -23.09 7.26
N PHE A 52 -58.15 -22.19 7.96
CA PHE A 52 -57.61 -20.90 8.36
C PHE A 52 -56.41 -21.04 9.29
N VAL A 53 -56.47 -21.93 10.29
CA VAL A 53 -55.34 -22.23 11.18
C VAL A 53 -54.15 -22.80 10.40
N ILE A 54 -54.38 -23.70 9.45
CA ILE A 54 -53.30 -24.26 8.61
C ILE A 54 -52.63 -23.16 7.77
N ILE A 55 -53.40 -22.33 7.07
CA ILE A 55 -52.87 -21.26 6.21
C ILE A 55 -52.10 -20.23 7.04
N THR A 56 -52.65 -19.80 8.18
CA THR A 56 -52.00 -18.82 9.07
C THR A 56 -50.73 -19.39 9.70
N THR A 57 -50.74 -20.67 10.12
CA THR A 57 -49.55 -21.34 10.66
C THR A 57 -48.47 -21.47 9.59
N MET A 58 -48.82 -21.89 8.37
CA MET A 58 -47.88 -21.98 7.25
C MET A 58 -47.29 -20.61 6.89
N TYR A 59 -48.10 -19.55 6.92
CA TYR A 59 -47.65 -18.19 6.70
C TYR A 59 -46.67 -17.72 7.78
N MET A 60 -46.98 -17.94 9.06
CA MET A 60 -46.10 -17.58 10.17
C MET A 60 -44.76 -18.32 10.10
N LEU A 61 -44.78 -19.63 9.82
CA LEU A 61 -43.57 -20.43 9.66
C LEU A 61 -42.70 -19.91 8.51
N LYS A 62 -43.30 -19.58 7.36
CA LYS A 62 -42.57 -19.00 6.23
C LYS A 62 -41.95 -17.65 6.59
N LYS A 63 -42.71 -16.75 7.24
CA LYS A 63 -42.21 -15.44 7.66
C LYS A 63 -41.07 -15.56 8.67
N GLN A 64 -41.18 -16.50 9.62
CA GLN A 64 -40.10 -16.80 10.56
C GLN A 64 -38.85 -17.30 9.83
N SER A 65 -39.00 -18.24 8.89
CA SER A 65 -37.91 -18.74 8.05
C SER A 65 -37.24 -17.61 7.25
N ASP A 66 -38.01 -16.72 6.63
CA ASP A 66 -37.47 -15.58 5.87
C ASP A 66 -36.69 -14.62 6.79
N VAL A 67 -37.18 -14.38 8.01
CA VAL A 67 -36.50 -13.56 9.02
C VAL A 67 -35.20 -14.22 9.49
N GLU A 68 -35.21 -15.53 9.74
CA GLU A 68 -34.01 -16.28 10.11
C GLU A 68 -32.97 -16.27 8.98
N GLN A 69 -33.39 -16.49 7.73
CA GLN A 69 -32.51 -16.43 6.57
C GLN A 69 -31.94 -15.02 6.39
N SER A 70 -32.75 -13.97 6.53
CA SER A 70 -32.30 -12.58 6.46
C SER A 70 -31.29 -12.25 7.56
N LYS A 71 -31.51 -12.74 8.78
CA LYS A 71 -30.57 -12.59 9.90
C LYS A 71 -29.26 -13.34 9.66
N ALA A 72 -29.33 -14.56 9.12
CA ALA A 72 -28.15 -15.35 8.78
C ALA A 72 -27.32 -14.66 7.68
N LEU A 73 -27.97 -14.21 6.61
CA LEU A 73 -27.34 -13.43 5.54
C LEU A 73 -26.73 -12.14 6.08
N GLY A 74 -27.46 -11.40 6.94
CA GLY A 74 -26.96 -10.18 7.56
C GLY A 74 -25.69 -10.40 8.39
N LYS A 75 -25.63 -11.49 9.15
CA LYS A 75 -24.44 -11.90 9.91
C LYS A 75 -23.26 -12.22 9.00
N GLU A 76 -23.50 -12.96 7.92
CA GLU A 76 -22.46 -13.35 6.97
C GLU A 76 -21.92 -12.12 6.21
N VAL A 77 -22.81 -11.25 5.72
CA VAL A 77 -22.45 -9.99 5.07
C VAL A 77 -21.66 -9.10 6.02
N PHE A 78 -22.09 -8.96 7.28
CA PHE A 78 -21.35 -8.20 8.29
C PHE A 78 -19.93 -8.75 8.49
N THR A 79 -19.80 -10.07 8.61
CA THR A 79 -18.49 -10.73 8.78
C THR A 79 -17.60 -10.50 7.56
N LYS A 80 -18.15 -10.64 6.35
CA LYS A 80 -17.41 -10.43 5.11
C LYS A 80 -17.01 -8.97 4.93
N LYS A 81 -17.87 -8.03 5.30
CA LYS A 81 -17.56 -6.59 5.34
C LYS A 81 -16.39 -6.29 6.25
N LEU A 82 -16.43 -6.74 7.50
CA LEU A 82 -15.35 -6.53 8.48
C LEU A 82 -14.00 -7.01 7.94
N ILE A 83 -13.94 -8.26 7.45
CA ILE A 83 -12.73 -8.84 6.85
C ILE A 83 -12.27 -8.03 5.64
N THR A 84 -13.20 -7.54 4.81
CA THR A 84 -12.87 -6.75 3.62
C THR A 84 -12.28 -5.39 4.01
N TYR A 85 -12.81 -4.74 5.06
CA TYR A 85 -12.32 -3.47 5.56
C TYR A 85 -10.95 -3.59 6.25
N GLU A 86 -10.73 -4.63 7.05
CA GLU A 86 -9.43 -4.92 7.67
C GLU A 86 -8.34 -5.16 6.61
N ASN A 87 -8.64 -6.04 5.63
CA ASN A 87 -7.72 -6.33 4.53
C ASN A 87 -7.43 -5.10 3.66
N ALA A 88 -8.38 -4.17 3.53
CA ALA A 88 -8.19 -2.94 2.77
C ALA A 88 -7.13 -2.07 3.45
N ILE A 89 -7.29 -1.82 4.75
CA ILE A 89 -6.33 -1.05 5.55
C ILE A 89 -4.95 -1.69 5.48
N GLU A 90 -4.84 -2.99 5.78
CA GLU A 90 -3.56 -3.71 5.77
C GLU A 90 -2.82 -3.55 4.42
N LYS A 91 -3.53 -3.74 3.30
CA LYS A 91 -2.93 -3.64 1.97
C LYS A 91 -2.50 -2.21 1.65
N TRP A 92 -3.32 -1.22 1.98
CA TRP A 92 -2.99 0.18 1.73
C TRP A 92 -1.82 0.67 2.57
N GLU A 93 -1.74 0.26 3.85
CA GLU A 93 -0.62 0.54 4.73
C GLU A 93 0.68 -0.07 4.21
N ASN A 94 0.65 -1.34 3.80
CA ASN A 94 1.81 -2.03 3.22
C ASN A 94 2.32 -1.37 1.93
N ILE A 95 1.42 -0.82 1.11
CA ILE A 95 1.78 -0.09 -0.11
C ILE A 95 2.37 1.27 0.24
N CYS A 96 1.68 2.06 1.08
CA CYS A 96 2.06 3.44 1.35
C CYS A 96 3.34 3.57 2.19
N PHE A 97 3.48 2.71 3.20
CA PHE A 97 4.61 2.80 4.13
C PHE A 97 5.85 2.05 3.66
N SER A 98 5.80 1.40 2.49
CA SER A 98 7.00 0.89 1.84
C SER A 98 8.04 2.00 1.60
N GLN A 99 9.31 1.63 1.60
CA GLN A 99 10.41 2.50 1.19
C GLN A 99 10.69 2.41 -0.31
N THR A 100 10.04 1.47 -1.01
CA THR A 100 10.25 1.23 -2.45
C THR A 100 9.25 2.02 -3.29
N ALA A 101 9.57 2.14 -4.58
CA ALA A 101 8.60 2.59 -5.56
C ALA A 101 7.35 1.70 -5.58
N VAL A 102 6.19 2.30 -5.84
CA VAL A 102 4.94 1.55 -6.03
C VAL A 102 5.08 0.67 -7.27
N THR A 103 4.97 -0.64 -7.09
CA THR A 103 5.05 -1.58 -8.20
C THR A 103 3.70 -1.73 -8.89
N GLU A 104 3.69 -2.23 -10.13
CA GLU A 104 2.46 -2.58 -10.85
C GLU A 104 1.59 -3.57 -10.04
N ALA A 105 2.22 -4.56 -9.41
CA ALA A 105 1.51 -5.53 -8.57
C ALA A 105 0.84 -4.88 -7.34
N GLN A 106 1.51 -3.90 -6.72
CA GLN A 106 0.95 -3.12 -5.61
C GLN A 106 -0.22 -2.25 -6.08
N PHE A 107 -0.08 -1.59 -7.24
CA PHE A 107 -1.16 -0.79 -7.80
C PHE A 107 -2.38 -1.65 -8.19
N ALA A 108 -2.16 -2.79 -8.84
CA ALA A 108 -3.23 -3.76 -9.14
C ALA A 108 -3.90 -4.28 -7.86
N THR A 109 -3.14 -4.47 -6.78
CA THR A 109 -3.68 -4.84 -5.47
C THR A 109 -4.60 -3.74 -4.93
N ALA A 110 -4.19 -2.47 -5.00
CA ALA A 110 -5.01 -1.34 -4.57
C ALA A 110 -6.32 -1.23 -5.37
N LEU A 111 -6.26 -1.43 -6.70
CA LEU A 111 -7.43 -1.48 -7.57
C LEU A 111 -8.39 -2.61 -7.16
N ASN A 112 -7.88 -3.83 -6.96
CA ASN A 112 -8.68 -4.97 -6.54
C ASN A 112 -9.36 -4.75 -5.19
N VAL A 113 -8.68 -4.09 -4.25
CA VAL A 113 -9.27 -3.69 -2.96
C VAL A 113 -10.42 -2.72 -3.18
N HIS A 114 -10.21 -1.67 -3.97
CA HIS A 114 -11.26 -0.69 -4.27
C HIS A 114 -12.48 -1.34 -4.94
N THR A 115 -12.27 -2.19 -5.95
CA THR A 115 -13.35 -2.93 -6.61
C THR A 115 -14.10 -3.85 -5.64
N SER A 116 -13.39 -4.51 -4.72
CA SER A 116 -14.01 -5.35 -3.69
C SER A 116 -14.90 -4.53 -2.75
N LEU A 117 -14.49 -3.30 -2.42
CA LEU A 117 -15.28 -2.38 -1.61
C LEU A 117 -16.53 -1.91 -2.37
N CYS A 118 -16.43 -1.60 -3.67
CA CYS A 118 -17.59 -1.25 -4.50
C CYS A 118 -18.69 -2.33 -4.52
N MET A 119 -18.32 -3.60 -4.30
CA MET A 119 -19.27 -4.72 -4.28
C MET A 119 -20.10 -4.78 -2.99
N ILE A 120 -19.51 -4.45 -1.84
CA ILE A 120 -20.10 -4.77 -0.53
C ILE A 120 -20.34 -3.54 0.36
N ALA A 121 -19.65 -2.43 0.11
CA ALA A 121 -19.64 -1.25 0.97
C ALA A 121 -20.65 -0.18 0.49
N PRO A 122 -21.14 0.68 1.38
CA PRO A 122 -21.98 1.82 1.02
C PRO A 122 -21.16 2.92 0.32
N ALA A 123 -21.86 3.85 -0.32
CA ALA A 123 -21.26 4.93 -1.11
C ALA A 123 -20.19 5.73 -0.35
N ASP A 124 -20.43 6.09 0.91
CA ASP A 124 -19.49 6.89 1.72
C ASP A 124 -18.15 6.16 1.96
N VAL A 125 -18.19 4.84 2.14
CA VAL A 125 -16.99 4.00 2.30
C VAL A 125 -16.26 3.86 0.95
N VAL A 126 -17.01 3.77 -0.15
CA VAL A 126 -16.43 3.71 -1.51
C VAL A 126 -15.77 5.04 -1.89
N GLU A 127 -16.37 6.17 -1.52
CA GLU A 127 -15.81 7.50 -1.77
C GLU A 127 -14.48 7.71 -1.03
N THR A 128 -14.44 7.37 0.27
CA THR A 128 -13.21 7.45 1.08
C THR A 128 -12.12 6.50 0.57
N SER A 129 -12.51 5.29 0.13
CA SER A 129 -11.60 4.37 -0.57
C SER A 129 -11.08 4.93 -1.89
N GLY A 130 -11.90 5.66 -2.64
CA GLY A 130 -11.50 6.34 -3.87
C GLY A 130 -10.36 7.35 -3.64
N LYS A 131 -10.42 8.13 -2.56
CA LYS A 131 -9.35 9.06 -2.17
C LYS A 131 -8.01 8.34 -1.93
N VAL A 132 -8.06 7.18 -1.26
CA VAL A 132 -6.87 6.33 -1.04
C VAL A 132 -6.32 5.83 -2.38
N LEU A 133 -7.17 5.34 -3.27
CA LEU A 133 -6.74 4.84 -4.59
C LEU A 133 -6.11 5.96 -5.43
N THR A 134 -6.69 7.15 -5.46
CA THR A 134 -6.13 8.31 -6.19
C THR A 134 -4.75 8.69 -5.66
N LEU A 135 -4.54 8.66 -4.35
CA LEU A 135 -3.24 8.92 -3.74
C LEU A 135 -2.21 7.83 -4.09
N ILE A 136 -2.62 6.57 -4.17
CA ILE A 136 -1.75 5.49 -4.64
C ILE A 136 -1.41 5.65 -6.13
N GLN A 137 -2.41 6.03 -6.94
CA GLN A 137 -2.23 6.30 -8.35
C GLN A 137 -1.20 7.42 -8.59
N SER A 138 -1.23 8.51 -7.81
CA SER A 138 -0.26 9.61 -7.98
C SER A 138 1.19 9.22 -7.66
N ALA A 139 1.41 8.17 -6.85
CA ALA A 139 2.74 7.61 -6.61
C ALA A 139 3.17 6.58 -7.69
N TYR A 140 2.21 6.01 -8.41
CA TYR A 140 2.43 5.03 -9.47
C TYR A 140 2.62 5.69 -10.85
N VAL A 141 1.69 6.52 -11.28
CA VAL A 141 1.71 7.27 -12.56
C VAL A 141 0.99 8.60 -12.36
N ASN A 142 1.73 9.71 -12.48
CA ASN A 142 1.14 11.04 -12.57
C ASN A 142 0.86 11.37 -14.04
N GLU A 143 -0.31 11.96 -14.33
CA GLU A 143 -0.81 12.30 -15.68
C GLU A 143 0.09 13.23 -16.51
N ASN A 144 1.21 13.70 -15.94
CA ASN A 144 2.23 14.52 -16.60
C ASN A 144 3.49 13.68 -16.94
N ASP A 145 3.30 12.60 -17.71
CA ASP A 145 4.21 11.91 -18.63
C ASP A 145 5.71 11.66 -18.34
N GLN A 146 6.30 11.99 -17.18
CA GLN A 146 7.76 11.83 -16.96
C GLN A 146 8.21 11.47 -15.53
N GLN A 147 7.32 11.00 -14.66
CA GLN A 147 7.75 10.46 -13.36
C GLN A 147 7.55 8.95 -13.33
N GLU A 148 8.68 8.22 -13.31
CA GLU A 148 8.70 6.80 -13.00
C GLU A 148 8.04 6.54 -11.64
N PRO A 149 7.47 5.34 -11.42
CA PRO A 149 6.90 4.98 -10.13
C PRO A 149 7.88 5.28 -8.99
N ARG A 150 7.37 5.85 -7.89
CA ARG A 150 8.19 6.32 -6.78
C ARG A 150 7.63 5.91 -5.44
N ALA A 151 8.47 6.00 -4.42
CA ALA A 151 8.02 5.85 -3.05
C ALA A 151 7.18 7.06 -2.63
N PHE A 152 6.30 6.88 -1.66
CA PHE A 152 5.53 7.98 -1.07
C PHE A 152 6.44 8.94 -0.32
N ALA A 153 6.24 10.23 -0.55
CA ALA A 153 6.89 11.28 0.20
C ALA A 153 6.32 11.37 1.63
N PRO A 154 7.06 11.94 2.61
CA PRO A 154 6.60 12.00 4.00
C PRO A 154 5.26 12.72 4.20
N ASP A 155 5.00 13.76 3.41
CA ASP A 155 3.73 14.49 3.39
C ASP A 155 2.58 13.66 2.84
N GLU A 156 2.80 12.91 1.76
CA GLU A 156 1.79 12.00 1.21
C GLU A 156 1.48 10.84 2.16
N LYS A 157 2.47 10.37 2.91
CA LYS A 157 2.25 9.39 3.99
C LYS A 157 1.32 9.96 5.05
N ASN A 158 1.46 11.24 5.43
CA ASN A 158 0.52 11.87 6.36
C ASN A 158 -0.89 11.97 5.76
N THR A 159 -1.01 12.38 4.49
CA THR A 159 -2.30 12.42 3.78
C THR A 159 -2.97 11.04 3.74
N MET A 160 -2.19 9.97 3.53
CA MET A 160 -2.71 8.61 3.61
C MET A 160 -3.31 8.31 4.98
N CYS A 161 -2.65 8.72 6.07
CA CYS A 161 -3.16 8.51 7.42
C CYS A 161 -4.50 9.21 7.65
N GLU A 162 -4.64 10.43 7.12
CA GLU A 162 -5.90 11.18 7.18
C GLU A 162 -7.01 10.43 6.43
N TYR A 163 -6.74 9.95 5.22
CA TYR A 163 -7.70 9.19 4.43
C TYR A 163 -8.08 7.84 5.07
N LEU A 164 -7.12 7.11 5.65
CA LEU A 164 -7.41 5.89 6.41
C LEU A 164 -8.27 6.19 7.65
N GLY A 165 -8.07 7.35 8.26
CA GLY A 165 -8.91 7.86 9.33
C GLY A 165 -10.35 8.14 8.91
N GLU A 166 -10.53 8.84 7.78
CA GLU A 166 -11.84 9.10 7.18
C GLU A 166 -12.54 7.81 6.79
N PHE A 167 -11.82 6.88 6.15
CA PHE A 167 -12.30 5.55 5.80
C PHE A 167 -12.76 4.78 7.04
N SER A 168 -11.94 4.76 8.10
CA SER A 168 -12.29 4.08 9.36
C SER A 168 -13.55 4.67 10.00
N LYS A 169 -13.76 6.00 9.91
CA LYS A 169 -14.98 6.64 10.38
C LYS A 169 -16.20 6.18 9.57
N ALA A 170 -16.10 6.18 8.24
CA ALA A 170 -17.17 5.70 7.36
C ALA A 170 -17.50 4.22 7.60
N VAL A 171 -16.49 3.37 7.80
CA VAL A 171 -16.66 1.94 8.13
C VAL A 171 -17.38 1.75 9.46
N ARG A 172 -17.06 2.54 10.50
CA ARG A 172 -17.77 2.47 11.78
C ARG A 172 -19.25 2.83 11.62
N GLU A 173 -19.55 3.82 10.79
CA GLU A 173 -20.94 4.21 10.50
C GLU A 173 -21.68 3.10 9.73
N ASP A 174 -21.07 2.49 8.72
CA ASP A 174 -21.64 1.33 8.01
C ASP A 174 -21.92 0.14 8.93
N LEU A 175 -20.97 -0.18 9.81
CA LEU A 175 -21.09 -1.28 10.76
C LEU A 175 -21.94 -0.93 11.99
N SER A 176 -22.54 0.27 12.04
CA SER A 176 -23.33 0.76 13.18
C SER A 176 -22.58 0.70 14.51
N LEU A 177 -21.26 0.90 14.47
CA LEU A 177 -20.41 0.91 15.66
C LEU A 177 -20.49 2.27 16.37
N PRO A 178 -20.25 2.32 17.70
CA PRO A 178 -20.25 3.58 18.44
C PRO A 178 -19.32 4.60 17.80
N LYS A 179 -19.76 5.86 17.73
CA LYS A 179 -18.88 6.94 17.28
C LYS A 179 -17.67 7.00 18.21
N THR A 180 -16.50 6.93 17.60
CA THR A 180 -15.24 7.19 18.29
C THR A 180 -14.59 8.34 17.55
N GLU A 181 -14.10 9.31 18.28
CA GLU A 181 -13.14 10.23 17.68
C GLU A 181 -11.80 9.52 17.68
N MET A 182 -11.18 9.43 16.51
CA MET A 182 -9.77 9.15 16.44
C MET A 182 -9.08 10.37 17.07
N THR A 183 -8.64 10.22 18.32
CA THR A 183 -8.20 11.32 19.18
C THR A 183 -7.21 12.21 18.44
N GLN A 184 -7.32 13.53 18.57
CA GLN A 184 -6.36 14.46 17.98
C GLN A 184 -4.92 14.11 18.38
N SER A 185 -4.71 13.63 19.61
CA SER A 185 -3.42 13.10 20.07
C SER A 185 -2.93 11.87 19.29
N PHE A 186 -3.80 11.02 18.76
CA PHE A 186 -3.41 9.93 17.88
C PHE A 186 -2.94 10.49 16.53
N LYS A 187 -3.68 11.42 15.93
CA LYS A 187 -3.27 12.09 14.69
C LYS A 187 -1.94 12.83 14.86
N ASP A 188 -1.76 13.54 15.97
CA ASP A 188 -0.55 14.31 16.28
C ASP A 188 0.64 13.39 16.56
N ASN A 189 0.47 12.32 17.34
CA ASN A 189 1.53 11.34 17.64
C ASN A 189 1.92 10.51 16.41
N PHE A 190 0.96 10.17 15.54
CA PHE A 190 1.21 9.43 14.31
C PHE A 190 2.02 10.31 13.33
N THR A 191 1.59 11.55 13.12
CA THR A 191 2.30 12.53 12.27
C THR A 191 3.70 12.84 12.80
N ALA A 192 3.86 12.98 14.13
CA ALA A 192 5.16 13.18 14.76
C ALA A 192 6.09 11.97 14.58
N GLY A 193 5.56 10.75 14.72
CA GLY A 193 6.30 9.51 14.52
C GLY A 193 6.86 9.36 13.10
N PHE A 194 6.10 9.75 12.06
CA PHE A 194 6.62 9.77 10.68
C PHE A 194 7.62 10.88 10.42
N LYS A 195 7.44 12.05 11.04
CA LYS A 195 8.40 13.16 10.94
C LYS A 195 9.74 12.79 11.58
N GLU A 196 9.73 12.18 12.76
CA GLU A 196 10.93 11.66 13.42
C GLU A 196 11.56 10.48 12.66
N ALA A 197 10.75 9.52 12.17
CA ALA A 197 11.23 8.40 11.36
C ALA A 197 11.89 8.87 10.05
N SER A 198 11.30 9.86 9.37
CA SER A 198 11.84 10.47 8.15
C SER A 198 13.14 11.24 8.41
N LEU A 199 13.25 11.93 9.55
CA LEU A 199 14.49 12.57 10.01
C LEU A 199 15.58 11.54 10.36
N THR A 200 15.24 10.40 10.98
CA THR A 200 16.21 9.33 11.24
C THR A 200 16.69 8.61 9.97
N ALA A 201 15.81 8.44 8.96
CA ALA A 201 16.17 7.83 7.68
C ALA A 201 17.10 8.72 6.82
N THR A 202 17.01 10.05 6.95
CA THR A 202 17.91 10.99 6.25
C THR A 202 19.22 11.27 6.98
N THR A 203 19.36 10.91 8.26
CA THR A 203 20.54 11.21 9.08
C THR A 203 21.41 10.01 9.44
N ALA A 204 20.98 8.77 9.20
CA ALA A 204 21.84 7.61 9.27
C ALA A 204 22.87 7.66 8.13
N ARG A 205 24.00 8.34 8.34
CA ARG A 205 25.15 8.27 7.45
C ARG A 205 25.46 6.79 7.25
N ASP A 206 25.46 6.35 5.99
CA ASP A 206 25.90 5.00 5.66
C ASP A 206 27.37 4.84 6.06
N MET A 207 27.58 4.10 7.15
CA MET A 207 28.90 3.80 7.72
C MET A 207 29.39 2.41 7.29
N THR A 208 28.79 1.81 6.25
CA THR A 208 29.19 0.49 5.75
C THR A 208 30.68 0.51 5.39
N LYS A 209 31.41 -0.45 5.95
CA LYS A 209 32.82 -0.69 5.63
C LYS A 209 32.93 -1.98 4.81
N TYR A 210 34.03 -2.13 4.11
CA TYR A 210 34.30 -3.24 3.20
C TYR A 210 35.66 -3.84 3.55
N SER A 211 35.73 -5.15 3.61
CA SER A 211 37.00 -5.88 3.67
C SER A 211 37.52 -6.08 2.25
N PHE A 212 38.78 -5.73 2.01
CA PHE A 212 39.48 -5.99 0.74
C PHE A 212 40.95 -6.27 1.04
N ARG A 213 41.45 -7.42 0.56
CA ARG A 213 42.84 -7.90 0.80
C ARG A 213 43.29 -7.81 2.26
N GLY A 214 42.41 -8.23 3.19
CA GLY A 214 42.69 -8.27 4.63
C GLY A 214 42.63 -6.91 5.35
N ALA A 215 42.32 -5.81 4.65
CA ALA A 215 42.17 -4.49 5.24
C ALA A 215 40.73 -3.97 5.12
N THR A 216 40.32 -3.12 6.07
CA THR A 216 38.97 -2.57 6.13
C THR A 216 38.92 -1.12 5.65
N TYR A 217 38.03 -0.84 4.71
CA TYR A 217 37.89 0.48 4.07
C TYR A 217 36.46 1.00 4.12
N GLY A 218 36.28 2.32 4.23
CA GLY A 218 35.00 2.97 3.88
C GLY A 218 34.87 3.16 2.37
N LYS A 219 33.65 3.42 1.85
CA LYS A 219 33.34 3.50 0.40
C LYS A 219 34.43 4.14 -0.47
N GLY A 220 34.76 5.43 -0.24
CA GLY A 220 35.76 6.11 -1.06
C GLY A 220 37.17 5.49 -0.96
N LYS A 221 37.57 5.06 0.24
CA LYS A 221 38.85 4.38 0.46
C LYS A 221 38.90 2.99 -0.17
N LEU A 222 37.77 2.31 -0.26
CA LEU A 222 37.68 1.04 -0.97
C LEU A 222 37.94 1.26 -2.46
N VAL A 223 37.27 2.23 -3.09
CA VAL A 223 37.49 2.52 -4.52
C VAL A 223 38.96 2.83 -4.79
N HIS A 224 39.58 3.64 -3.92
CA HIS A 224 41.01 3.94 -4.02
C HIS A 224 41.89 2.68 -3.93
N ALA A 225 41.64 1.81 -2.94
CA ALA A 225 42.39 0.57 -2.75
C ALA A 225 42.21 -0.40 -3.93
N VAL A 226 40.99 -0.52 -4.44
CA VAL A 226 40.61 -1.33 -5.60
C VAL A 226 41.31 -0.84 -6.86
N VAL A 227 41.23 0.46 -7.16
CA VAL A 227 41.90 1.05 -8.34
C VAL A 227 43.42 0.88 -8.22
N LYS A 228 44.00 1.10 -7.03
CA LYS A 228 45.44 0.92 -6.79
C LYS A 228 45.87 -0.52 -7.03
N ALA A 229 45.14 -1.49 -6.48
CA ALA A 229 45.40 -2.91 -6.72
C ALA A 229 45.30 -3.24 -8.22
N PHE A 230 44.23 -2.82 -8.88
CA PHE A 230 43.99 -3.08 -10.29
C PHE A 230 45.12 -2.54 -11.19
N VAL A 231 45.60 -1.31 -10.94
CA VAL A 231 46.71 -0.71 -11.68
C VAL A 231 48.00 -1.52 -11.51
N ILE A 232 48.31 -1.95 -10.28
CA ILE A 232 49.51 -2.74 -9.96
C ILE A 232 49.42 -4.13 -10.59
N ASP A 233 48.31 -4.83 -10.42
CA ASP A 233 48.15 -6.22 -10.85
C ASP A 233 48.09 -6.36 -12.39
N ASN A 234 47.49 -5.38 -13.07
CA ASN A 234 47.34 -5.38 -14.53
C ASN A 234 48.38 -4.52 -15.26
N ASN A 235 49.31 -3.88 -14.53
CA ASN A 235 50.37 -3.04 -15.06
C ASN A 235 49.86 -1.97 -16.06
N ILE A 236 48.83 -1.23 -15.66
CA ILE A 236 48.09 -0.31 -16.53
C ILE A 236 49.00 0.82 -17.05
N ALA A 237 48.98 0.99 -18.38
CA ALA A 237 49.97 1.82 -19.08
C ALA A 237 49.69 3.33 -19.02
N ASN A 238 48.42 3.73 -19.15
CA ASN A 238 47.98 5.12 -19.22
C ASN A 238 46.54 5.25 -18.68
N ILE A 239 46.07 6.49 -18.54
CA ILE A 239 44.73 6.75 -17.98
C ILE A 239 43.60 6.29 -18.90
N ASP A 240 43.77 6.35 -20.22
CA ASP A 240 42.72 5.98 -21.18
C ASP A 240 42.34 4.49 -21.02
N LYS A 241 43.36 3.62 -20.90
CA LYS A 241 43.14 2.20 -20.59
C LYS A 241 42.48 1.99 -19.25
N LEU A 242 42.79 2.81 -18.25
CA LEU A 242 42.15 2.70 -16.95
C LEU A 242 40.66 3.08 -17.02
N LYS A 243 40.32 4.08 -17.83
CA LYS A 243 38.93 4.52 -18.05
C LYS A 243 38.09 3.52 -18.85
N GLU A 244 38.68 2.57 -19.57
CA GLU A 244 37.94 1.44 -20.13
C GLU A 244 37.33 0.54 -19.04
N PHE A 245 38.02 0.39 -17.90
CA PHE A 245 37.55 -0.42 -16.76
C PHE A 245 36.80 0.41 -15.71
N PHE A 246 37.11 1.71 -15.62
CA PHE A 246 36.50 2.64 -14.69
C PHE A 246 36.08 3.93 -15.43
N PRO A 247 35.05 3.85 -16.28
CA PRO A 247 34.64 4.98 -17.10
C PRO A 247 33.99 6.09 -16.26
N ASP A 248 34.08 7.32 -16.75
CA ASP A 248 33.66 8.51 -15.99
C ASP A 248 32.16 8.53 -15.67
N ASP A 249 31.34 7.97 -16.58
CA ASP A 249 29.90 7.81 -16.42
C ASP A 249 29.53 6.81 -15.31
N ALA A 250 30.45 5.92 -14.90
CA ALA A 250 30.24 5.05 -13.75
C ALA A 250 30.07 5.84 -12.45
N TRP A 251 30.65 7.05 -12.36
CA TRP A 251 30.41 7.95 -11.24
C TRP A 251 29.00 8.54 -11.25
N THR A 252 28.31 8.58 -12.39
CA THR A 252 26.94 9.10 -12.56
C THR A 252 25.93 8.02 -12.97
N ASN A 253 26.08 6.81 -12.44
CA ASN A 253 25.16 5.69 -12.69
C ASN A 253 24.93 5.40 -14.19
N GLY A 254 26.00 5.50 -15.00
CA GLY A 254 25.96 5.28 -16.45
C GLY A 254 25.41 6.46 -17.26
N ARG A 255 25.15 7.60 -16.63
CA ARG A 255 24.66 8.81 -17.32
C ARG A 255 25.82 9.72 -17.68
N ALA A 256 25.77 10.30 -18.89
CA ALA A 256 26.70 11.37 -19.25
C ALA A 256 26.49 12.58 -18.32
N SER A 257 27.56 13.04 -17.68
CA SER A 257 27.50 14.18 -16.77
C SER A 257 28.35 15.34 -17.29
N ARG A 258 27.81 16.55 -17.17
CA ARG A 258 28.56 17.80 -17.41
C ARG A 258 29.18 18.34 -16.12
N GLY A 259 29.06 17.60 -15.02
CA GLY A 259 29.60 17.98 -13.71
C GLY A 259 31.12 17.89 -13.69
N LYS A 260 31.78 18.89 -13.10
CA LYS A 260 33.24 18.96 -13.00
C LYS A 260 33.87 17.85 -12.14
N ASN A 261 33.05 17.09 -11.39
CA ASN A 261 33.42 16.02 -10.47
C ASN A 261 32.99 14.62 -10.96
N ALA A 262 32.48 14.51 -12.18
CA ALA A 262 31.91 13.26 -12.68
C ALA A 262 32.95 12.37 -13.36
N PHE A 263 33.82 11.80 -12.54
CA PHE A 263 34.82 10.82 -12.96
C PHE A 263 35.16 9.88 -11.80
N VAL A 264 35.67 8.71 -12.14
CA VAL A 264 36.20 7.74 -11.17
C VAL A 264 37.68 8.03 -10.88
N VAL A 265 38.46 8.21 -11.94
CA VAL A 265 39.91 8.49 -11.93
C VAL A 265 40.24 9.68 -12.82
N GLU A 266 41.26 10.45 -12.47
CA GLU A 266 41.74 11.59 -13.27
C GLU A 266 43.26 11.78 -13.11
N LEU A 267 43.93 12.39 -14.08
CA LEU A 267 45.33 12.76 -13.97
C LEU A 267 45.53 13.82 -12.88
N GLU A 268 46.58 13.67 -12.08
CA GLU A 268 46.89 14.60 -10.99
C GLU A 268 47.09 16.04 -11.49
N ALA A 269 47.72 16.19 -12.67
CA ALA A 269 47.89 17.49 -13.33
C ALA A 269 46.57 18.17 -13.72
N ASN A 270 45.53 17.39 -14.07
CA ASN A 270 44.20 17.91 -14.38
C ASN A 270 43.41 18.20 -13.10
N ALA A 271 43.53 17.34 -12.09
CA ALA A 271 42.89 17.51 -10.79
C ALA A 271 43.34 18.80 -10.09
N LYS A 272 44.62 19.18 -10.23
CA LYS A 272 45.16 20.45 -9.71
C LYS A 272 44.49 21.70 -10.27
N LYS A 273 43.84 21.63 -11.45
CA LYS A 273 43.15 22.76 -12.07
C LYS A 273 41.77 23.03 -11.45
N SER A 274 41.28 22.14 -10.59
CA SER A 274 39.92 22.19 -10.05
C SER A 274 39.92 22.14 -8.52
N GLU A 275 39.82 23.30 -7.87
CA GLU A 275 39.75 23.37 -6.40
C GLU A 275 38.44 22.83 -5.82
N LYS A 276 37.39 22.71 -6.64
CA LYS A 276 36.03 22.35 -6.19
C LYS A 276 35.80 20.86 -6.03
N VAL A 277 36.70 20.02 -6.56
CA VAL A 277 36.51 18.57 -6.59
C VAL A 277 37.38 17.91 -5.53
N ARG A 278 36.83 16.92 -4.82
CA ARG A 278 37.50 16.28 -3.70
C ARG A 278 38.14 14.96 -4.11
N TYR A 279 39.45 14.93 -4.04
CA TYR A 279 40.29 13.78 -4.41
C TYR A 279 41.05 13.24 -3.19
N PHE A 280 41.48 11.99 -3.28
CA PHE A 280 42.62 11.52 -2.49
C PHE A 280 43.91 12.09 -3.10
N LYS A 281 44.46 13.13 -2.46
CA LYS A 281 45.54 13.98 -2.99
C LYS A 281 46.82 13.96 -2.16
N LYS A 282 46.85 13.17 -1.08
CA LYS A 282 48.07 13.07 -0.28
C LYS A 282 49.15 12.31 -1.08
N PRO A 283 50.44 12.63 -0.93
CA PRO A 283 51.51 11.99 -1.71
C PRO A 283 51.47 10.45 -1.66
N GLU A 284 51.12 9.88 -0.52
CA GLU A 284 50.98 8.43 -0.30
C GLU A 284 49.72 7.80 -0.94
N GLU A 285 48.76 8.64 -1.33
CA GLU A 285 47.51 8.25 -1.98
C GLU A 285 47.58 8.38 -3.51
N LEU A 286 48.62 9.01 -4.06
CA LEU A 286 48.78 9.07 -5.51
C LEU A 286 49.10 7.67 -6.05
N ILE A 287 48.48 7.34 -7.19
CA ILE A 287 48.72 6.06 -7.87
C ILE A 287 49.54 6.37 -9.12
N GLN A 288 50.68 5.71 -9.25
CA GLN A 288 51.57 5.87 -10.41
C GLN A 288 51.23 4.81 -11.47
N LEU A 289 51.01 5.26 -12.69
CA LEU A 289 50.84 4.44 -13.88
C LEU A 289 52.20 4.01 -14.44
N LYS A 290 52.23 2.99 -15.29
CA LYS A 290 53.48 2.47 -15.87
C LYS A 290 54.26 3.52 -16.67
N ASN A 291 53.58 4.44 -17.33
CA ASN A 291 54.19 5.54 -18.09
C ASN A 291 54.79 6.65 -17.20
N GLY A 292 54.66 6.54 -15.87
CA GLY A 292 55.14 7.51 -14.91
C GLY A 292 54.11 8.57 -14.51
N ASP A 293 52.94 8.60 -15.16
CA ASP A 293 51.89 9.55 -14.80
C ASP A 293 51.28 9.24 -13.43
N LEU A 294 50.94 10.29 -12.69
CA LEU A 294 50.24 10.18 -11.42
C LEU A 294 48.76 10.43 -11.62
N ILE A 295 47.93 9.55 -11.07
CA ILE A 295 46.48 9.67 -11.07
C ILE A 295 45.93 9.82 -9.65
N VAL A 296 44.74 10.40 -9.58
CA VAL A 296 43.94 10.56 -8.37
C VAL A 296 42.60 9.86 -8.52
N VAL A 297 42.01 9.45 -7.39
CA VAL A 297 40.69 8.82 -7.32
C VAL A 297 39.71 9.76 -6.64
N ASN A 298 38.48 9.79 -7.13
CA ASN A 298 37.41 10.56 -6.52
C ASN A 298 37.13 10.08 -5.08
N SER A 299 37.02 11.01 -4.13
CA SER A 299 36.78 10.69 -2.72
C SER A 299 35.29 10.72 -2.34
N GLN A 300 34.43 11.28 -3.20
CA GLN A 300 33.01 11.49 -2.93
C GLN A 300 32.14 10.64 -3.85
N TRP A 301 31.39 9.72 -3.25
CA TRP A 301 30.59 8.74 -3.99
C TRP A 301 29.09 8.83 -3.71
N GLY A 302 28.68 9.25 -2.51
CA GLY A 302 27.25 9.35 -2.17
C GLY A 302 26.47 8.07 -2.53
N THR A 303 25.36 8.24 -3.23
CA THR A 303 24.51 7.15 -3.74
C THR A 303 25.07 6.46 -5.00
N ASN A 304 26.10 7.02 -5.64
CA ASN A 304 26.63 6.49 -6.90
C ASN A 304 27.63 5.34 -6.69
N PHE A 305 28.05 5.11 -5.43
CA PHE A 305 28.95 4.02 -5.09
C PHE A 305 28.41 2.65 -5.51
N ASP A 306 27.12 2.39 -5.26
CA ASP A 306 26.54 1.06 -5.43
C ASP A 306 26.55 0.64 -6.91
N TYR A 307 26.28 1.58 -7.82
CA TYR A 307 26.38 1.33 -9.26
C TYR A 307 27.81 0.98 -9.70
N LEU A 308 28.80 1.73 -9.24
CA LEU A 308 30.21 1.43 -9.52
C LEU A 308 30.59 0.05 -8.99
N PHE A 309 30.18 -0.25 -7.76
CA PHE A 309 30.53 -1.48 -7.07
C PHE A 309 30.02 -2.73 -7.80
N GLU A 310 28.74 -2.74 -8.17
CA GLU A 310 28.10 -3.89 -8.83
C GLU A 310 28.54 -4.05 -10.29
N ASN A 311 28.70 -2.94 -11.02
CA ASN A 311 28.92 -3.02 -12.47
C ASN A 311 30.37 -3.06 -12.89
N PHE A 312 31.29 -2.54 -12.07
CA PHE A 312 32.71 -2.42 -12.45
C PHE A 312 33.61 -3.13 -11.44
N ILE A 313 33.49 -2.83 -10.14
CA ILE A 313 34.41 -3.39 -9.14
C ILE A 313 34.28 -4.91 -9.07
N LYS A 314 33.07 -5.45 -8.89
CA LYS A 314 32.85 -6.91 -8.83
C LYS A 314 33.17 -7.65 -10.13
N LYS A 315 33.14 -6.98 -11.28
CA LYS A 315 33.41 -7.60 -12.59
C LYS A 315 34.88 -7.57 -12.96
N ASN A 316 35.60 -6.53 -12.53
CA ASN A 316 36.99 -6.29 -12.92
C ASN A 316 38.01 -6.76 -11.87
N ILE A 317 37.58 -7.06 -10.63
CA ILE A 317 38.43 -7.56 -9.55
C ILE A 317 37.98 -8.98 -9.17
N ASN A 318 38.93 -9.92 -9.18
CA ASN A 318 38.70 -11.31 -8.78
C ASN A 318 38.84 -11.56 -7.28
N ASP A 319 39.34 -10.57 -6.52
CA ASP A 319 39.44 -10.68 -5.07
C ASP A 319 38.06 -10.57 -4.39
N GLU A 320 37.92 -11.28 -3.28
CA GLU A 320 36.71 -11.21 -2.46
C GLU A 320 36.60 -9.84 -1.76
N ILE A 321 35.48 -9.16 -1.98
CA ILE A 321 35.13 -7.92 -1.28
C ILE A 321 33.88 -8.16 -0.43
N ILE A 322 34.05 -8.15 0.88
CA ILE A 322 32.99 -8.50 1.83
C ILE A 322 32.45 -7.23 2.49
N PRO A 323 31.15 -6.93 2.38
CA PRO A 323 30.54 -5.83 3.12
C PRO A 323 30.48 -6.18 4.62
N ILE A 324 31.07 -5.33 5.45
CA ILE A 324 31.01 -5.42 6.91
C ILE A 324 29.89 -4.49 7.36
N LYS A 325 28.73 -5.06 7.67
CA LYS A 325 27.67 -4.34 8.37
C LYS A 325 28.10 -4.16 9.82
N LEU A 326 28.37 -2.92 10.22
CA LEU A 326 28.53 -2.58 11.63
C LEU A 326 27.13 -2.64 12.26
N ASN A 327 26.84 -3.71 13.00
CA ASN A 327 25.68 -3.73 13.90
C ASN A 327 25.89 -2.58 14.91
N LYS A 328 24.99 -1.62 14.90
CA LYS A 328 24.81 -0.70 16.02
C LYS A 328 23.73 -1.22 16.93
#